data_AF-A0A7W6BB96-F1
#
_entry.id   AF-A0A7W6BB96-F1
#
_cell.length_a   1.000
_cell.length_b   1.000
_cell.length_c   1.000
_cell.angle_alpha   90.00
_cell.angle_beta   90.00
_cell.angle_gamma   90.00
#
_symmetry.space_group_name_H-M   'P 1'
#
loop_
_entity.id
_entity.type
_entity.pdbx_description
1 polymer ?
#
loop_
_entity_poly.entity_id
_entity_poly.type
_entity_poly.pdbx_seq_one_letter_code
_entity_poly.pdbx_strand_id
1 'polypeptide(L)'
;MKTKVSSLGISVEVGVDKLDSVKIENLELSVNGDAAEASVRGTLACKTSGEALVKGGFSATAEVRLKVDLTTCKTTETSIDIVKTGGRFGDIVMGLETEISGALRRSLEKNLAKLCEK
;
A
#
# COMPACT_ATOMS: atom_id res chain seq x y z
N MET A 1 12.43 2.12 -4.95
CA MET A 1 12.85 2.45 -3.55
C MET A 1 14.04 1.56 -3.18
N LYS A 2 15.17 2.13 -2.71
CA LYS A 2 16.37 1.33 -2.35
C LYS A 2 16.36 1.04 -0.85
N THR A 3 16.25 -0.23 -0.46
CA THR A 3 16.31 -0.64 0.95
C THR A 3 17.52 -1.53 1.16
N LYS A 4 18.33 -1.21 2.18
CA LYS A 4 19.42 -2.07 2.65
C LYS A 4 18.83 -3.09 3.61
N VAL A 5 18.90 -4.38 3.26
CA VAL A 5 18.55 -5.47 4.17
C VAL A 5 19.84 -6.17 4.56
N SER A 6 20.17 -6.12 5.85
CA SER A 6 21.34 -6.82 6.40
C SER A 6 20.90 -8.18 6.92
N SER A 7 21.33 -9.25 6.26
CA SER A 7 21.28 -10.61 6.78
C SER A 7 22.65 -11.24 6.60
N LEU A 8 23.22 -11.79 7.67
CA LEU A 8 24.48 -12.55 7.67
C LEU A 8 25.73 -11.79 7.17
N GLY A 9 25.90 -10.53 7.56
CA GLY A 9 27.15 -9.78 7.30
C GLY A 9 27.38 -9.35 5.85
N ILE A 10 26.42 -9.61 4.95
CA ILE A 10 26.46 -9.18 3.55
C ILE A 10 25.38 -8.11 3.36
N SER A 11 25.81 -6.90 3.00
CA SER A 11 24.90 -5.80 2.67
C SER A 11 24.46 -5.95 1.22
N VAL A 12 23.23 -6.38 0.98
CA VAL A 12 22.67 -6.50 -0.37
C VAL A 12 21.72 -5.33 -0.61
N GLU A 13 22.03 -4.48 -1.59
CA GLU A 13 21.08 -3.48 -2.08
C GLU A 13 19.95 -4.19 -2.84
N VAL A 14 18.77 -4.26 -2.24
CA VAL A 14 17.57 -4.78 -2.90
C VAL A 14 16.81 -3.58 -3.48
N GLY A 15 17.03 -3.31 -4.76
CA GLY A 15 16.26 -2.32 -5.50
C GLY A 15 14.98 -2.92 -6.08
N VAL A 16 13.89 -2.87 -5.32
CA VAL A 16 12.54 -3.11 -5.88
C VAL A 16 12.03 -1.78 -6.41
N ASP A 17 11.95 -1.68 -7.73
CA ASP A 17 11.69 -0.41 -8.40
C ASP A 17 10.78 -0.53 -9.63
N LYS A 18 10.52 -1.75 -10.09
CA LYS A 18 9.67 -1.95 -11.26
C LYS A 18 8.29 -2.41 -10.82
N LEU A 19 7.29 -1.54 -11.00
CA LEU A 19 5.90 -1.95 -10.91
C LEU A 19 5.64 -3.04 -11.94
N ASP A 20 5.12 -4.18 -11.50
CA ASP A 20 4.79 -5.29 -12.38
C ASP A 20 3.31 -5.30 -12.72
N SER A 21 2.46 -5.25 -11.70
CA SER A 21 1.01 -5.14 -11.89
C SER A 21 0.34 -4.47 -10.70
N VAL A 22 -0.80 -3.85 -10.98
CA VAL A 22 -1.79 -3.44 -9.99
C VAL A 22 -3.08 -4.14 -10.37
N LYS A 23 -3.68 -4.84 -9.42
CA LYS A 23 -4.99 -5.45 -9.57
C LYS A 23 -5.90 -4.89 -8.50
N ILE A 24 -7.09 -4.49 -8.89
CA ILE A 24 -8.17 -4.18 -7.95
C ILE A 24 -9.13 -5.35 -8.05
N GLU A 25 -9.30 -6.10 -6.97
CA GLU A 25 -10.28 -7.17 -6.91
C GLU A 25 -11.68 -6.58 -6.76
N ASN A 26 -11.88 -5.75 -5.73
CA ASN A 26 -13.16 -5.13 -5.43
C ASN A 26 -12.94 -3.65 -5.11
N LEU A 27 -13.89 -2.82 -5.53
CA LEU A 27 -14.03 -1.43 -5.12
C LEU A 27 -15.50 -1.16 -4.87
N GLU A 28 -15.82 -0.69 -3.68
CA GLU A 28 -17.16 -0.29 -3.29
C GLU A 28 -17.11 1.14 -2.78
N LEU A 29 -18.06 1.95 -3.22
CA LEU A 29 -18.23 3.33 -2.79
C LEU A 29 -19.72 3.54 -2.50
N SER A 30 -20.01 4.06 -1.31
CA SER A 30 -21.36 4.43 -0.92
C SER A 30 -21.37 5.83 -0.32
N VAL A 31 -22.40 6.60 -0.64
CA VAL A 31 -22.62 7.95 -0.11
C VAL A 31 -23.98 7.98 0.55
N ASN A 32 -24.03 8.43 1.80
CA ASN A 32 -25.26 8.55 2.57
C ASN A 32 -25.26 9.89 3.32
N GLY A 33 -26.04 10.85 2.79
CA GLY A 33 -26.03 12.23 3.28
C GLY A 33 -24.62 12.82 3.21
N ASP A 34 -24.11 13.22 4.37
CA ASP A 34 -22.78 13.83 4.52
C ASP A 34 -21.67 12.81 4.79
N ALA A 35 -21.95 11.50 4.73
CA ALA A 35 -20.94 10.46 4.90
C ALA A 35 -20.65 9.75 3.57
N ALA A 36 -19.37 9.58 3.25
CA ALA A 36 -18.91 8.69 2.20
C ALA A 36 -18.10 7.54 2.81
N GLU A 37 -18.39 6.32 2.36
CA GLU A 37 -17.65 5.12 2.72
C GLU A 37 -17.08 4.50 1.45
N ALA A 38 -15.80 4.15 1.49
CA ALA A 38 -15.10 3.47 0.41
C ALA A 38 -14.40 2.24 0.96
N SER A 39 -14.55 1.11 0.28
CA SER A 39 -13.76 -0.08 0.54
C SER A 39 -13.09 -0.55 -0.75
N VAL A 40 -11.83 -0.96 -0.65
CA VAL A 40 -11.09 -1.48 -1.80
C VAL A 40 -10.23 -2.64 -1.35
N ARG A 41 -10.22 -3.68 -2.18
CA ARG A 41 -9.25 -4.76 -2.09
C ARG A 41 -8.41 -4.72 -3.35
N GLY A 42 -7.10 -4.57 -3.16
CA GLY A 42 -6.16 -4.46 -4.27
C GLY A 42 -4.87 -5.20 -4.00
N THR A 43 -4.32 -5.80 -5.06
CA THR A 43 -3.00 -6.42 -5.07
C THR A 43 -2.02 -5.58 -5.87
N LEU A 44 -0.91 -5.22 -5.24
CA LEU A 44 0.26 -4.60 -5.86
C LEU A 44 1.34 -5.65 -6.05
N ALA A 45 1.90 -5.78 -7.24
CA ALA A 45 3.08 -6.61 -7.50
C ALA A 45 4.23 -5.75 -8.02
N CYS A 46 5.41 -5.96 -7.44
CA CYS A 46 6.63 -5.25 -7.79
C CYS A 46 7.77 -6.25 -8.04
N LYS A 47 8.63 -5.91 -8.99
CA LYS A 47 9.83 -6.67 -9.34
C LYS A 47 11.08 -5.83 -9.16
N THR A 48 12.19 -6.50 -8.89
CA THR A 48 13.51 -5.87 -8.85
C THR A 48 13.87 -5.31 -10.21
N SER A 49 14.66 -4.23 -10.22
CA SER A 49 15.11 -3.60 -11.47
C SER A 49 15.93 -4.55 -12.36
N GLY A 50 16.07 -4.17 -13.64
CA GLY A 50 16.90 -4.86 -14.64
C GLY A 50 18.39 -4.98 -14.25
N GLU A 51 18.85 -4.15 -13.32
CA GLU A 51 20.25 -4.06 -12.89
C GLU A 51 20.48 -4.63 -11.47
N ALA A 52 19.41 -5.07 -10.80
CA ALA A 52 19.53 -5.63 -9.45
C ALA A 52 20.39 -6.90 -9.44
N LEU A 53 21.36 -6.95 -8.52
CA LEU A 53 22.25 -8.09 -8.28
C LEU A 53 21.48 -9.38 -7.94
N VAL A 54 20.36 -9.24 -7.24
CA VAL A 54 19.46 -10.34 -6.90
C VAL A 54 18.11 -10.09 -7.54
N LYS A 55 17.73 -10.97 -8.48
CA LYS A 55 16.42 -10.92 -9.13
C LYS A 55 15.32 -11.49 -8.23
N GLY A 56 14.19 -10.82 -8.20
CA GLY A 56 13.00 -11.27 -7.51
C GLY A 56 11.86 -10.26 -7.59
N GLY A 57 10.87 -10.45 -6.73
CA GLY A 57 9.73 -9.55 -6.62
C GLY A 57 8.89 -9.91 -5.41
N PHE A 58 7.89 -9.09 -5.15
CA PHE A 58 6.85 -9.36 -4.18
C PHE A 58 5.48 -9.02 -4.75
N SER A 59 4.46 -9.60 -4.17
CA SER A 59 3.09 -9.11 -4.25
C SER A 59 2.57 -8.84 -2.84
N ALA A 60 1.70 -7.84 -2.71
CA ALA A 60 1.01 -7.50 -1.47
C ALA A 60 -0.45 -7.17 -1.81
N THR A 61 -1.38 -7.87 -1.20
CA THR A 61 -2.80 -7.57 -1.24
C THR A 61 -3.16 -6.80 0.02
N ALA A 62 -3.74 -5.62 -0.17
CA ALA A 62 -4.25 -4.79 0.89
C ALA A 62 -5.78 -4.71 0.82
N GLU A 63 -6.42 -4.74 1.98
CA GLU A 63 -7.80 -4.33 2.17
C GLU A 63 -7.81 -2.97 2.84
N VAL A 64 -8.51 -2.02 2.23
CA VAL A 64 -8.59 -0.65 2.71
C VAL A 64 -10.06 -0.30 2.90
N ARG A 65 -10.37 0.30 4.05
CA ARG A 65 -11.69 0.86 4.36
C ARG A 65 -11.50 2.29 4.80
N LEU A 66 -12.32 3.18 4.25
CA LEU A 66 -12.27 4.61 4.50
C LEU A 66 -13.69 5.12 4.74
N LYS A 67 -13.84 5.96 5.77
CA LYS A 67 -15.05 6.74 6.02
C LYS A 67 -14.68 8.21 6.08
N VAL A 68 -15.39 9.02 5.31
CA VAL A 68 -15.14 10.46 5.17
C VAL A 68 -16.41 11.22 5.49
N ASP A 69 -16.30 12.23 6.34
CA ASP A 69 -17.31 13.26 6.51
C ASP A 69 -17.14 14.28 5.39
N LEU A 70 -18.13 14.42 4.51
CA LEU A 70 -18.13 15.28 3.34
C LEU A 70 -18.31 16.77 3.69
N THR A 71 -18.83 17.10 4.87
CA THR A 71 -18.96 18.50 5.31
C THR A 71 -17.63 19.07 5.78
N THR A 72 -16.83 18.25 6.46
CA THR A 72 -15.52 18.63 6.99
C THR A 72 -14.37 18.13 6.13
N CYS A 73 -14.65 17.23 5.19
CA CYS A 73 -13.68 16.48 4.39
C CYS A 73 -12.64 15.72 5.22
N LYS A 74 -12.97 15.36 6.46
CA LYS A 74 -12.09 14.61 7.34
C LYS A 74 -12.39 13.13 7.25
N THR A 75 -11.33 12.33 7.22
CA THR A 75 -11.44 10.89 7.36
C THR A 75 -11.76 10.56 8.83
N THR A 76 -12.93 9.98 9.07
CA THR A 76 -13.41 9.61 10.42
C THR A 76 -13.02 8.19 10.79
N GLU A 77 -12.83 7.32 9.80
CA GLU A 77 -12.37 5.94 9.98
C GLU A 77 -11.46 5.53 8.83
N THR A 78 -10.35 4.86 9.15
CA THR A 78 -9.42 4.28 8.16
C THR A 78 -8.88 2.97 8.69
N SER A 79 -9.07 1.87 7.95
CA SER A 79 -8.36 0.60 8.13
C SER A 79 -7.59 0.26 6.86
N ILE A 80 -6.39 -0.27 7.03
CA ILE A 80 -5.49 -0.70 5.96
C ILE A 80 -4.77 -1.93 6.47
N ASP A 81 -5.13 -3.07 5.90
CA ASP A 81 -4.67 -4.38 6.35
C ASP A 81 -3.99 -5.11 5.20
N ILE A 82 -2.76 -5.59 5.40
CA ILE A 82 -2.06 -6.38 4.38
C ILE A 82 -2.44 -7.85 4.55
N VAL A 83 -3.50 -8.25 3.87
CA VAL A 83 -4.11 -9.59 4.07
C VAL A 83 -3.35 -10.73 3.38
N LYS A 84 -2.44 -10.42 2.46
CA LYS A 84 -1.66 -11.44 1.73
C LYS A 84 -0.38 -10.85 1.18
N THR A 85 0.71 -11.60 1.26
CA THR A 85 1.93 -11.33 0.49
C THR A 85 2.35 -12.55 -0.32
N GLY A 86 3.24 -12.33 -1.29
CA GLY A 86 3.80 -13.39 -2.12
C GLY A 86 5.09 -12.97 -2.80
N GLY A 87 5.69 -13.91 -3.53
CA GLY A 87 6.98 -13.71 -4.20
C GLY A 87 8.19 -13.83 -3.26
N ARG A 88 9.38 -13.73 -3.84
CA ARG A 88 10.67 -13.94 -3.14
C ARG A 88 10.86 -13.02 -1.92
N PHE A 89 10.29 -11.82 -1.97
CA PHE A 89 10.41 -10.85 -0.87
C PHE A 89 9.10 -10.68 -0.08
N GLY A 90 8.13 -11.58 -0.24
CA GLY A 90 6.83 -11.51 0.42
C GLY A 90 6.90 -11.47 1.94
N ASP A 91 7.77 -12.29 2.55
CA ASP A 91 7.93 -12.35 4.01
C ASP A 91 8.55 -11.06 4.59
N ILE A 92 9.47 -10.44 3.83
CA ILE A 92 10.06 -9.14 4.21
C ILE A 92 8.99 -8.05 4.20
N VAL A 93 8.11 -8.07 3.19
CA VAL A 93 7.01 -7.11 3.08
C VAL A 93 5.99 -7.32 4.20
N MET A 94 5.69 -8.58 4.54
CA MET A 94 4.81 -8.91 5.66
C MET A 94 5.38 -8.41 6.99
N GLY A 95 6.69 -8.58 7.21
CA GLY A 95 7.36 -8.07 8.41
C GLY A 95 7.37 -6.55 8.55
N LEU A 96 7.08 -5.81 7.47
CA LEU A 96 6.99 -4.34 7.44
C LEU A 96 5.53 -3.84 7.33
N GLU A 97 4.56 -4.71 7.62
CA GLU A 97 3.13 -4.41 7.46
C GLU A 97 2.75 -3.11 8.17
N THR A 98 3.19 -2.93 9.42
CA THR A 98 2.83 -1.75 10.23
C THR A 98 3.34 -0.46 9.59
N GLU A 99 4.59 -0.44 9.11
CA GLU A 99 5.19 0.70 8.45
C GLU A 99 4.51 1.01 7.12
N ILE A 100 4.18 -0.02 6.33
CA ILE A 100 3.52 0.12 5.04
C ILE A 100 2.08 0.64 5.24
N SER A 101 1.29 0.02 6.10
CA SER A 101 -0.07 0.46 6.41
C SER A 101 -0.07 1.89 6.97
N GLY A 102 0.88 2.22 7.84
CA GLY A 102 1.04 3.58 8.36
C GLY A 102 1.39 4.60 7.26
N ALA A 103 2.25 4.24 6.31
CA ALA A 103 2.61 5.11 5.18
C ALA A 103 1.43 5.29 4.21
N LEU A 104 0.71 4.22 3.89
CA LEU A 104 -0.49 4.24 3.06
C LEU A 104 -1.57 5.12 3.68
N ARG A 105 -1.80 4.99 4.99
CA ARG A 105 -2.77 5.81 5.74
C ARG A 105 -2.44 7.30 5.61
N ARG A 106 -1.20 7.70 5.92
CA ARG A 106 -0.77 9.10 5.79
C ARG A 106 -0.90 9.62 4.36
N SER A 107 -0.59 8.78 3.37
CA SER A 107 -0.74 9.13 1.96
C SER A 107 -2.21 9.33 1.58
N LEU A 108 -3.10 8.45 2.02
CA LEU A 108 -4.54 8.56 1.76
C LEU A 108 -5.13 9.81 2.41
N GLU A 109 -4.86 10.04 3.69
CA GLU A 109 -5.31 11.25 4.41
C GLU A 109 -4.82 12.53 3.70
N LYS A 110 -3.54 12.57 3.29
CA LYS A 110 -2.97 13.71 2.56
C LYS A 110 -3.61 13.93 1.19
N ASN A 111 -3.89 12.87 0.43
CA ASN A 111 -4.48 13.00 -0.90
C ASN A 111 -5.97 13.32 -0.83
N LEU A 112 -6.70 12.78 0.15
CA LEU A 112 -8.10 13.14 0.40
C LEU A 112 -8.24 14.61 0.77
N ALA A 113 -7.35 15.14 1.62
CA ALA A 113 -7.34 16.57 1.94
C ALA A 113 -7.22 17.43 0.68
N LYS A 114 -6.32 17.08 -0.26
CA LYS A 114 -6.16 17.78 -1.53
C LYS A 114 -7.40 17.72 -2.44
N LEU A 115 -8.16 16.63 -2.43
CA LEU A 115 -9.38 16.52 -3.23
C LEU A 115 -10.49 17.43 -2.71
N CYS A 116 -10.39 17.86 -1.45
CA CYS A 116 -11.31 18.78 -0.80
C CYS A 116 -10.81 20.23 -0.73
N GLU A 117 -9.53 20.46 -1.08
CA GLU A 117 -9.01 21.79 -1.32
C GLU A 117 -9.57 22.30 -2.65
N LYS A 118 -10.29 23.42 -2.60
CA LYS A 118 -10.86 24.10 -3.77
C LYS A 118 -9.81 24.84 -4.57
#